data_AF-A0A1Q3EGB2-F1
#
_entry.id   AF-A0A1Q3EGB2-F1
#
_cell.length_a   1.000
_cell.length_b   1.000
_cell.length_c   1.000
_cell.angle_alpha   90.00
_cell.angle_beta   90.00
_cell.angle_gamma   90.00
#
_symmetry.space_group_name_H-M   'P 1'
#
loop_
_entity.id
_entity.type
_entity.pdbx_description
1 polymer ?
#
loop_
_entity_poly.entity_id
_entity_poly.type
_entity_poly.pdbx_seq_one_letter_code
_entity_poly.pdbx_strand_id
1 'polypeptide(L)'
;MQIVPVPVRQDNYAYLLIDEASKTAAAVDPYDVNKVVAAADNLGVQLVAGITTHHHFDHSGGNKEFVSKFPGVPIYGGSDKIPALTNLVKDKDEFTLGDIHIKLYLLLCHRYCVGSEMDAALSYLGTLPDSTIVYNGHEYTNGSLAFAKSIEPENKAFAKLDELVKSNEIVTGLTTIREEKEWNIFMRLGNATVRQAAGVSAEASASVVMDALREKKNNFRG
;
A
#
# COMPACT_ATOMS: atom_id res chain seq x y z
N MET A 1 13.84 9.18 11.08
CA MET A 1 12.55 9.00 10.39
C MET A 1 11.89 7.79 10.99
N GLN A 2 10.65 7.94 11.42
CA GLN A 2 9.84 6.86 11.95
C GLN A 2 8.52 6.78 11.17
N ILE A 3 8.01 5.57 10.93
CA ILE A 3 6.66 5.37 10.36
C ILE A 3 5.85 4.60 11.39
N VAL A 4 4.66 5.11 11.72
CA VAL A 4 3.76 4.50 12.70
C VAL A 4 2.42 4.17 12.04
N PRO A 5 2.06 2.87 11.91
CA PRO A 5 0.72 2.46 11.51
C PRO A 5 -0.32 2.88 12.56
N VAL A 6 -1.44 3.41 12.09
CA VAL A 6 -2.61 3.74 12.91
C VAL A 6 -3.78 2.89 12.40
N PRO A 7 -4.17 1.83 13.13
CA PRO A 7 -5.30 0.98 12.74
C PRO A 7 -6.61 1.77 12.71
N VAL A 8 -7.24 1.80 11.54
CA VAL A 8 -8.52 2.48 11.29
C VAL A 8 -9.49 1.51 10.63
N ARG A 9 -10.80 1.74 10.82
CA ARG A 9 -11.85 0.80 10.38
C ARG A 9 -11.58 -0.63 10.89
N GLN A 10 -11.87 -1.65 10.08
CA GLN A 10 -11.70 -3.06 10.45
C GLN A 10 -10.32 -3.60 10.04
N ASP A 11 -9.82 -3.20 8.88
CA ASP A 11 -8.58 -3.72 8.30
C ASP A 11 -7.70 -2.64 7.66
N ASN A 12 -8.08 -1.36 7.73
CA ASN A 12 -7.33 -0.28 7.09
C ASN A 12 -6.21 0.25 8.01
N TYR A 13 -5.16 0.80 7.41
CA TYR A 13 -4.15 1.58 8.12
C TYR A 13 -4.03 2.99 7.56
N ALA A 14 -4.10 3.96 8.46
CA ALA A 14 -3.46 5.26 8.25
C ALA A 14 -2.00 5.18 8.71
N TYR A 15 -1.16 6.14 8.32
CA TYR A 15 0.23 6.19 8.77
C TYR A 15 0.65 7.58 9.21
N LEU A 16 1.47 7.64 10.24
CA LEU A 16 2.26 8.83 10.54
C LEU A 16 3.67 8.62 10.00
N LEU A 17 4.06 9.42 9.02
CA LEU A 17 5.44 9.57 8.56
C LEU A 17 6.08 10.69 9.36
N ILE A 18 7.02 10.37 10.24
CA ILE A 18 7.51 11.26 11.29
C ILE A 18 8.96 11.64 11.02
N ASP A 19 9.21 12.94 10.93
CA ASP A 19 10.54 13.49 11.09
C ASP A 19 10.82 13.73 12.58
N GLU A 20 11.67 12.87 13.14
CA GLU A 20 11.97 12.88 14.58
C GLU A 20 12.76 14.12 15.02
N ALA A 21 13.50 14.74 14.09
CA ALA A 21 14.32 15.92 14.34
C ALA A 21 13.44 17.16 14.50
N SER A 22 12.55 17.43 13.54
CA SER A 22 11.62 18.57 13.62
C SER A 22 10.38 18.32 14.48
N LYS A 23 10.14 17.07 14.91
CA LYS A 23 8.91 16.66 15.60
C LYS A 23 7.65 16.97 14.77
N THR A 24 7.75 16.79 13.46
CA THR A 24 6.63 16.94 12.53
C THR A 24 6.28 15.62 11.86
N ALA A 25 5.04 15.51 11.39
CA ALA A 25 4.55 14.32 10.73
C ALA A 25 3.64 14.65 9.54
N ALA A 26 3.69 13.79 8.53
CA ALA A 26 2.65 13.69 7.50
C ALA A 26 1.72 12.52 7.85
N ALA A 27 0.40 12.72 7.69
CA ALA A 27 -0.60 11.68 7.86
C ALA A 27 -1.00 11.10 6.50
N VAL A 28 -0.72 9.80 6.29
CA VAL A 28 -1.15 9.07 5.09
C VAL A 28 -2.54 8.46 5.34
N ASP A 29 -3.46 8.68 4.40
CA ASP A 29 -4.85 8.22 4.41
C ASP A 29 -5.56 8.44 5.77
N PRO A 30 -5.68 9.71 6.25
CA PRO A 30 -6.15 10.03 7.59
C PRO A 30 -7.67 9.87 7.75
N TYR A 31 -8.19 8.66 7.56
CA TYR A 31 -9.63 8.36 7.60
C TYR A 31 -10.25 8.63 8.97
N ASP A 32 -9.72 8.03 10.03
CA ASP A 32 -10.15 8.29 11.41
C ASP A 32 -9.28 9.39 12.02
N VAL A 33 -9.66 10.64 11.77
CA VAL A 33 -8.87 11.81 12.15
C VAL A 33 -8.62 11.84 13.66
N ASN A 34 -9.59 11.41 14.49
CA ASN A 34 -9.40 11.43 15.94
C ASN A 34 -8.35 10.41 16.40
N LYS A 35 -8.31 9.20 15.82
CA LYS A 35 -7.22 8.25 16.09
C LYS A 35 -5.87 8.74 15.59
N VAL A 36 -5.81 9.33 14.40
CA VAL A 36 -4.57 9.88 13.83
C VAL A 36 -4.03 11.00 14.72
N VAL A 37 -4.90 11.90 15.19
CA VAL A 37 -4.50 12.97 16.11
C VAL A 37 -4.05 12.42 17.45
N ALA A 38 -4.80 11.48 18.04
CA ALA A 38 -4.39 10.87 19.30
C ALA A 38 -3.01 10.17 19.20
N ALA A 39 -2.73 9.51 18.07
CA ALA A 39 -1.42 8.92 17.82
C ALA A 39 -0.31 9.99 17.70
N ALA A 40 -0.57 11.08 16.98
CA ALA A 40 0.37 12.19 16.84
C ALA A 40 0.64 12.88 18.19
N ASP A 41 -0.40 13.13 18.99
CA ASP A 41 -0.31 13.73 20.32
C ASP A 41 0.50 12.84 21.28
N ASN A 42 0.25 11.52 21.30
CA ASN A 42 0.99 10.57 22.13
C ASN A 42 2.47 10.49 21.76
N LEU A 43 2.82 10.73 20.49
CA LEU A 43 4.19 10.75 20.00
C LEU A 43 4.84 12.15 20.12
N GLY A 44 4.07 13.16 20.52
CA GLY A 44 4.54 14.54 20.65
C GLY A 44 4.96 15.16 19.31
N VAL A 45 4.24 14.85 18.23
CA VAL A 45 4.55 15.34 16.87
C VAL A 45 3.42 16.20 16.30
N GLN A 46 3.78 17.24 15.55
CA GLN A 46 2.83 18.11 14.88
C GLN A 46 2.51 17.59 13.47
N LEU A 47 1.22 17.46 13.14
CA LEU A 47 0.78 17.13 11.78
C LEU A 47 0.90 18.36 10.88
N VAL A 48 1.70 18.25 9.82
CA VAL A 48 1.99 19.36 8.89
C VAL A 48 1.70 19.02 7.43
N ALA A 49 1.29 17.79 7.12
CA ALA A 49 0.79 17.40 5.81
C ALA A 49 -0.19 16.22 5.92
N GLY A 50 -1.15 16.16 5.01
CA GLY A 50 -1.93 14.96 4.69
C GLY A 50 -1.52 14.41 3.33
N ILE A 51 -1.46 13.09 3.18
CA ILE A 51 -1.20 12.41 1.91
C ILE A 51 -2.35 11.42 1.69
N THR A 52 -3.10 11.56 0.60
CA THR A 52 -4.17 10.62 0.27
C THR A 52 -3.80 9.82 -0.97
N THR A 53 -3.70 8.51 -0.82
CA THR A 53 -3.26 7.59 -1.88
C THR A 53 -4.26 7.56 -3.04
N HIS A 54 -5.56 7.47 -2.73
CA HIS A 54 -6.64 7.47 -3.70
C HIS A 54 -7.99 7.89 -3.09
N HIS A 55 -8.99 8.08 -3.95
CA HIS A 55 -10.28 8.70 -3.60
C HIS A 55 -11.31 7.76 -2.96
N HIS A 56 -10.98 6.49 -2.69
CA HIS A 56 -11.94 5.62 -2.02
C HIS A 56 -12.22 6.13 -0.61
N PHE A 57 -13.46 5.92 -0.15
CA PHE A 57 -13.96 6.55 1.07
C PHE A 57 -13.20 6.08 2.31
N ASP A 58 -12.76 4.83 2.37
CA ASP A 58 -12.00 4.24 3.46
C ASP A 58 -10.57 4.76 3.61
N HIS A 59 -10.09 5.52 2.63
CA HIS A 59 -8.80 6.22 2.65
C HIS A 59 -8.96 7.74 2.78
N SER A 60 -9.93 8.30 2.05
CA SER A 60 -10.11 9.74 1.88
C SER A 60 -11.26 10.35 2.67
N GLY A 61 -12.06 9.52 3.33
CA GLY A 61 -13.29 9.93 4.03
C GLY A 61 -13.04 10.92 5.19
N GLY A 62 -11.86 10.87 5.80
CA GLY A 62 -11.47 11.78 6.89
C GLY A 62 -10.93 13.13 6.42
N ASN A 63 -10.65 13.32 5.12
CA ASN A 63 -9.95 14.50 4.63
C ASN A 63 -10.65 15.83 4.96
N LYS A 64 -11.99 15.87 4.88
CA LYS A 64 -12.76 17.08 5.22
C LYS A 64 -12.67 17.43 6.71
N GLU A 65 -12.69 16.43 7.58
CA GLU A 65 -12.49 16.62 9.02
C GLU A 65 -11.04 17.04 9.31
N PHE A 66 -10.07 16.43 8.61
CA PHE A 66 -8.66 16.72 8.76
C PHE A 66 -8.35 18.19 8.47
N VAL A 67 -8.79 18.73 7.32
CA VAL A 67 -8.57 20.16 7.00
C VAL A 67 -9.34 21.11 7.93
N SER A 68 -10.48 20.67 8.48
CA SER A 68 -11.23 21.46 9.46
C SER A 68 -10.49 21.55 10.79
N LYS A 69 -9.78 20.48 11.19
CA LYS A 69 -9.01 20.41 12.44
C LYS A 69 -7.62 21.03 12.30
N PHE A 70 -7.06 21.00 11.09
CA PHE A 70 -5.74 21.54 10.74
C PHE A 70 -5.83 22.57 9.60
N PRO A 71 -6.42 23.76 9.83
CA PRO A 71 -6.55 24.76 8.78
C PRO A 71 -5.18 25.15 8.19
N GLY A 72 -5.07 25.13 6.86
CA GLY A 72 -3.85 25.48 6.14
C GLY A 72 -2.83 24.35 5.97
N VAL A 73 -3.04 23.19 6.60
CA VAL A 73 -2.22 22.00 6.34
C VAL A 73 -2.58 21.41 4.97
N PRO A 74 -1.61 21.18 4.07
CA PRO A 74 -1.88 20.67 2.73
C PRO A 74 -2.32 19.20 2.75
N ILE A 75 -3.23 18.85 1.85
CA ILE A 75 -3.53 17.46 1.46
C ILE A 75 -2.99 17.25 0.04
N TYR A 76 -1.98 16.37 -0.05
CA TYR A 76 -1.39 15.88 -1.30
C TYR A 76 -2.18 14.68 -1.83
N GLY A 77 -2.36 14.60 -3.14
CA GLY A 77 -3.03 13.46 -3.77
C GLY A 77 -2.97 13.49 -5.29
N GLY A 78 -3.09 12.32 -5.92
CA GLY A 78 -2.91 12.14 -7.37
C GLY A 78 -4.18 12.34 -8.22
N SER A 79 -5.31 12.74 -7.62
CA SER A 79 -6.57 12.94 -8.36
C SER A 79 -7.45 13.99 -7.69
N ASP A 80 -8.07 14.84 -8.52
CA ASP A 80 -9.10 15.82 -8.14
C ASP A 80 -10.38 15.20 -7.54
N LYS A 81 -10.55 13.88 -7.64
CA LYS A 81 -11.62 13.13 -6.96
C LYS A 81 -11.41 13.04 -5.45
N ILE A 82 -10.21 13.32 -4.95
CA ILE A 82 -9.88 13.26 -3.52
C ILE A 82 -10.59 14.44 -2.81
N PRO A 83 -11.46 14.17 -1.82
CA PRO A 83 -12.11 15.22 -1.04
C PRO A 83 -11.09 16.12 -0.33
N ALA A 84 -11.36 17.43 -0.32
CA ALA A 84 -10.53 18.44 0.34
C ALA A 84 -9.06 18.48 -0.11
N LEU A 85 -8.76 17.99 -1.33
CA LEU A 85 -7.45 18.11 -1.94
C LEU A 85 -7.03 19.58 -2.05
N THR A 86 -5.82 19.90 -1.60
CA THR A 86 -5.22 21.23 -1.78
C THR A 86 -4.04 21.21 -2.74
N ASN A 87 -3.37 20.07 -2.86
CA ASN A 87 -2.15 19.91 -3.65
C ASN A 87 -2.27 18.69 -4.57
N LEU A 88 -2.72 18.91 -5.80
CA LEU A 88 -2.69 17.88 -6.84
C LEU A 88 -1.24 17.61 -7.25
N VAL A 89 -0.83 16.34 -7.17
CA VAL A 89 0.52 15.90 -7.53
C VAL A 89 0.51 15.03 -8.79
N LYS A 90 1.64 15.01 -9.48
CA LYS A 90 1.91 14.20 -10.67
C LYS A 90 2.92 13.10 -10.36
N ASP A 91 3.08 12.19 -11.33
CA ASP A 91 4.08 11.13 -11.21
C ASP A 91 5.47 11.73 -11.00
N LYS A 92 6.17 11.23 -9.98
CA LYS A 92 7.52 11.64 -9.54
C LYS A 92 7.61 13.05 -8.97
N ASP A 93 6.50 13.70 -8.65
CA ASP A 93 6.54 14.91 -7.83
C ASP A 93 7.16 14.60 -6.46
N GLU A 94 7.87 15.59 -5.93
CA GLU A 94 8.62 15.47 -4.69
C GLU A 94 8.28 16.62 -3.75
N PHE A 95 8.26 16.35 -2.46
CA PHE A 95 8.23 17.37 -1.41
C PHE A 95 9.00 16.90 -0.18
N THR A 96 9.27 17.82 0.73
CA THR A 96 10.02 17.55 1.95
C THR A 96 9.16 17.69 3.19
N LEU A 97 9.41 16.84 4.17
CA LEU A 97 8.86 16.90 5.52
C LEU A 97 10.05 16.92 6.49
N GLY A 98 10.45 18.11 6.93
CA GLY A 98 11.74 18.27 7.61
C GLY A 98 12.86 17.75 6.71
N ASP A 99 13.65 16.79 7.21
CA ASP A 99 14.75 16.15 6.47
C ASP A 99 14.29 14.93 5.62
N ILE A 100 13.00 14.58 5.65
CA ILE A 100 12.46 13.47 4.88
C ILE A 100 12.12 13.93 3.46
N HIS A 101 12.77 13.31 2.47
CA HIS A 101 12.41 13.47 1.07
C HIS A 101 11.31 12.48 0.68
N ILE A 102 10.18 13.00 0.23
CA ILE A 102 9.02 12.21 -0.17
C ILE A 102 8.87 12.33 -1.68
N LYS A 103 8.89 11.18 -2.35
CA LYS A 103 8.64 11.06 -3.78
C LYS A 103 7.36 10.30 -4.04
N LEU A 104 6.48 10.88 -4.83
CA LEU A 104 5.15 10.35 -5.11
C LEU A 104 5.15 9.64 -6.46
N TYR A 105 4.60 8.43 -6.51
CA TYR A 105 4.47 7.65 -7.73
C TYR A 105 2.99 7.41 -8.03
N LEU A 106 2.56 7.78 -9.24
CA LEU A 106 1.18 7.61 -9.65
C LEU A 106 1.01 6.22 -10.27
N LEU A 107 0.48 5.29 -9.47
CA LEU A 107 0.11 3.95 -9.90
C LEU A 107 -1.39 3.93 -10.19
N LEU A 108 -1.76 3.85 -11.48
CA LEU A 108 -3.13 4.08 -11.96
C LEU A 108 -4.15 3.00 -11.56
N CYS A 109 -3.74 1.95 -10.87
CA CYS A 109 -4.55 0.76 -10.67
C CYS A 109 -4.79 0.42 -9.18
N HIS A 110 -6.06 0.16 -8.83
CA HIS A 110 -6.46 -0.43 -7.55
C HIS A 110 -7.75 -1.31 -7.64
N ARG A 111 -8.90 -0.78 -8.10
CA ARG A 111 -10.19 -1.51 -8.23
C ARG A 111 -10.73 -1.40 -9.66
N TYR A 112 -11.02 -2.54 -10.30
CA TYR A 112 -11.46 -2.67 -11.71
C TYR A 112 -10.43 -2.27 -12.78
N CYS A 113 -9.15 -2.51 -12.54
CA CYS A 113 -8.14 -2.31 -13.58
C CYS A 113 -8.07 -3.48 -14.54
N VAL A 114 -7.51 -3.21 -15.71
CA VAL A 114 -7.03 -4.25 -16.62
C VAL A 114 -5.64 -4.74 -16.18
N GLY A 115 -5.31 -5.99 -16.51
CA GLY A 115 -4.08 -6.65 -16.08
C GLY A 115 -2.82 -5.90 -16.46
N SER A 116 -2.82 -5.16 -17.57
CA SER A 116 -1.68 -4.38 -18.03
C SER A 116 -1.33 -3.21 -17.11
N GLU A 117 -2.32 -2.56 -16.51
CA GLU A 117 -2.11 -1.45 -15.58
C GLU A 117 -1.52 -1.95 -14.25
N MET A 118 -2.05 -3.07 -13.73
CA MET A 118 -1.54 -3.68 -12.51
C MET A 118 -0.14 -4.26 -12.72
N ASP A 119 0.10 -4.92 -13.85
CA ASP A 119 1.41 -5.45 -14.24
C ASP A 119 2.44 -4.32 -14.34
N ALA A 120 2.12 -3.21 -15.00
CA ALA A 120 3.00 -2.05 -15.08
C ALA A 120 3.31 -1.47 -13.69
N ALA A 121 2.30 -1.33 -12.83
CA ALA A 121 2.47 -0.80 -11.48
C ALA A 121 3.36 -1.69 -10.60
N LEU A 122 3.09 -3.00 -10.57
CA LEU A 122 3.87 -3.95 -9.78
C LEU A 122 5.27 -4.16 -10.35
N SER A 123 5.42 -4.16 -11.67
CA SER A 123 6.72 -4.18 -12.34
C SER A 123 7.55 -2.97 -11.96
N TYR A 124 6.93 -1.78 -11.90
CA TYR A 124 7.59 -0.56 -11.43
C TYR A 124 8.01 -0.66 -9.97
N LEU A 125 7.11 -1.08 -9.07
CA LEU A 125 7.46 -1.29 -7.66
C LEU A 125 8.58 -2.31 -7.48
N GLY A 126 8.63 -3.34 -8.33
CA GLY A 126 9.72 -4.31 -8.39
C GLY A 126 11.08 -3.71 -8.75
N THR A 127 11.14 -2.49 -9.30
CA THR A 127 12.42 -1.79 -9.58
C THR A 127 12.99 -1.06 -8.37
N LEU A 128 12.19 -0.87 -7.30
CA LEU A 128 12.66 -0.23 -6.08
C LEU A 128 13.75 -1.08 -5.39
N PRO A 129 14.63 -0.46 -4.57
CA PRO A 129 15.61 -1.19 -3.80
C PRO A 129 14.99 -2.33 -3.00
N ASP A 130 15.66 -3.47 -2.96
CA ASP A 130 15.19 -4.67 -2.27
C ASP A 130 14.95 -4.45 -0.77
N SER A 131 15.63 -3.49 -0.15
CA SER A 131 15.44 -3.08 1.24
C SER A 131 14.25 -2.14 1.48
N THR A 132 13.50 -1.76 0.43
CA THR A 132 12.35 -0.87 0.56
C THR A 132 11.25 -1.56 1.37
N ILE A 133 10.86 -0.96 2.49
CA ILE A 133 9.81 -1.48 3.38
C ILE A 133 8.44 -1.16 2.80
N VAL A 134 7.52 -2.14 2.83
CA VAL A 134 6.18 -2.01 2.25
C VAL A 134 5.16 -1.65 3.33
N TYR A 135 4.42 -0.56 3.10
CA TYR A 135 3.29 -0.14 3.93
C TYR A 135 2.01 -0.13 3.09
N ASN A 136 1.14 -1.12 3.29
CA ASN A 136 -0.07 -1.34 2.49
C ASN A 136 -1.34 -0.76 3.14
N GLY A 137 -2.34 -0.41 2.33
CA GLY A 137 -3.56 0.24 2.84
C GLY A 137 -4.46 -0.63 3.73
N HIS A 138 -4.35 -1.96 3.63
CA HIS A 138 -5.21 -2.92 4.35
C HIS A 138 -4.47 -4.17 4.82
N GLU A 139 -4.87 -4.74 5.95
CA GLU A 139 -4.34 -6.00 6.48
C GLU A 139 -4.92 -7.24 5.77
N TYR A 140 -4.60 -7.38 4.48
CA TYR A 140 -5.00 -8.53 3.67
C TYR A 140 -3.92 -9.62 3.56
N THR A 141 -2.86 -9.53 4.37
CA THR A 141 -1.68 -10.38 4.22
C THR A 141 -2.02 -11.86 4.39
N ASN A 142 -2.77 -12.23 5.42
CA ASN A 142 -3.16 -13.61 5.68
C ASN A 142 -4.02 -14.22 4.55
N GLY A 143 -5.04 -13.49 4.08
CA GLY A 143 -5.87 -13.95 2.96
C GLY A 143 -5.10 -14.01 1.63
N SER A 144 -4.14 -13.11 1.43
CA SER A 144 -3.28 -13.11 0.25
C SER A 144 -2.29 -14.27 0.29
N LEU A 145 -1.76 -14.61 1.47
CA LEU A 145 -0.94 -15.81 1.68
C LEU A 145 -1.74 -17.09 1.41
N ALA A 146 -2.98 -17.19 1.91
CA ALA A 146 -3.85 -18.33 1.65
C ALA A 146 -4.08 -18.54 0.14
N PHE A 147 -4.38 -17.46 -0.58
CA PHE A 147 -4.49 -17.50 -2.04
C PHE A 147 -3.15 -17.89 -2.70
N ALA A 148 -2.04 -17.31 -2.26
CA ALA A 148 -0.72 -17.59 -2.82
C ALA A 148 -0.32 -19.07 -2.67
N LYS A 149 -0.61 -19.68 -1.52
CA LYS A 149 -0.43 -21.12 -1.27
C LYS A 149 -1.30 -22.00 -2.16
N SER A 150 -2.51 -21.56 -2.53
CA SER A 150 -3.35 -22.28 -3.48
C SER A 150 -2.78 -22.30 -4.91
N ILE A 151 -1.87 -21.36 -5.22
CA ILE A 151 -1.25 -21.20 -6.54
C ILE A 151 0.15 -21.84 -6.59
N GLU A 152 0.99 -21.61 -5.58
CA GLU A 152 2.40 -22.04 -5.56
C GLU A 152 2.74 -22.73 -4.20
N PRO A 153 2.10 -23.87 -3.86
CA PRO A 153 2.18 -24.47 -2.51
C PRO A 153 3.58 -24.80 -2.02
N GLU A 154 4.51 -25.08 -2.93
CA GLU A 154 5.90 -25.45 -2.64
C GLU A 154 6.84 -24.25 -2.46
N ASN A 155 6.33 -23.01 -2.49
CA ASN A 155 7.16 -21.81 -2.31
C ASN A 155 7.65 -21.69 -0.86
N LYS A 156 8.94 -21.93 -0.67
CA LYS A 156 9.60 -21.90 0.65
C LYS A 156 9.57 -20.51 1.32
N ALA A 157 9.43 -19.43 0.56
CA ALA A 157 9.35 -18.07 1.10
C ALA A 157 8.12 -17.87 1.99
N PHE A 158 7.05 -18.66 1.78
CA PHE A 158 5.84 -18.61 2.60
C PHE A 158 6.06 -18.98 4.06
N ALA A 159 7.12 -19.75 4.40
CA ALA A 159 7.40 -20.09 5.79
C ALA A 159 7.66 -18.84 6.65
N LYS A 160 8.38 -17.86 6.10
CA LYS A 160 8.62 -16.57 6.76
C LYS A 160 7.33 -15.76 6.87
N LEU A 161 6.56 -15.68 5.80
CA LEU A 161 5.30 -14.92 5.80
C LEU A 161 4.26 -15.53 6.75
N ASP A 162 4.21 -16.87 6.85
CA ASP A 162 3.41 -17.60 7.85
C ASP A 162 3.77 -17.21 9.28
N GLU A 163 5.06 -17.11 9.58
CA GLU A 163 5.52 -16.72 10.91
C GLU A 163 5.13 -15.27 11.22
N LEU A 164 5.27 -14.37 10.25
CA LEU A 164 4.87 -12.97 10.38
C LEU A 164 3.38 -12.82 10.68
N VAL A 165 2.50 -13.47 9.91
CA VAL A 165 1.03 -13.36 10.12
C VAL A 165 0.57 -14.04 11.40
N LYS A 166 1.29 -15.05 11.91
CA LYS A 166 0.95 -15.72 13.18
C LYS A 166 1.42 -14.93 14.41
N SER A 167 2.54 -14.24 14.27
CA SER A 167 3.21 -13.59 15.40
C SER A 167 2.83 -12.12 15.55
N ASN A 168 2.16 -11.53 14.57
CA ASN A 168 1.82 -10.11 14.54
C ASN A 168 0.37 -9.90 14.14
N GLU A 169 -0.32 -9.02 14.87
CA GLU A 169 -1.64 -8.52 14.49
C GLU A 169 -1.54 -7.51 13.33
N ILE A 170 -0.42 -6.79 13.25
CA ILE A 170 -0.12 -5.77 12.23
C ILE A 170 1.12 -6.22 11.47
N VAL A 171 0.98 -6.53 10.19
CA VAL A 171 2.07 -7.04 9.33
C VAL A 171 2.62 -5.96 8.41
N THR A 172 1.81 -4.95 8.07
CA THR A 172 2.30 -3.78 7.30
C THR A 172 3.55 -3.18 7.94
N GLY A 173 4.54 -2.82 7.11
CA GLY A 173 5.84 -2.33 7.57
C GLY A 173 6.84 -3.40 8.02
N LEU A 174 6.46 -4.68 8.03
CA LEU A 174 7.35 -5.79 8.40
C LEU A 174 7.91 -6.56 7.19
N THR A 175 7.50 -6.20 5.97
CA THR A 175 7.96 -6.83 4.72
C THR A 175 8.70 -5.85 3.83
N THR A 176 9.50 -6.37 2.90
CA THR A 176 10.23 -5.57 1.91
C THR A 176 9.88 -5.90 0.47
N ILE A 177 10.28 -5.04 -0.46
CA ILE A 177 10.15 -5.29 -1.91
C ILE A 177 10.89 -6.56 -2.33
N ARG A 178 12.05 -6.88 -1.73
CA ARG A 178 12.75 -8.16 -1.98
C ARG A 178 11.84 -9.34 -1.73
N GLU A 179 11.20 -9.30 -0.58
CA GLU A 179 10.33 -10.33 -0.05
C GLU A 179 9.03 -10.47 -0.84
N GLU A 180 8.41 -9.35 -1.21
CA GLU A 180 7.25 -9.35 -2.10
C GLU A 180 7.56 -10.03 -3.45
N LYS A 181 8.75 -9.85 -4.02
CA LYS A 181 9.16 -10.58 -5.25
C LYS A 181 9.27 -12.10 -5.04
N GLU A 182 9.50 -12.55 -3.80
CA GLU A 182 9.65 -13.96 -3.46
C GLU A 182 8.30 -14.66 -3.27
N TRP A 183 7.27 -14.00 -2.73
CA TRP A 183 5.97 -14.62 -2.41
C TRP A 183 4.75 -14.03 -3.10
N ASN A 184 4.79 -12.78 -3.56
CA ASN A 184 3.64 -12.14 -4.15
C ASN A 184 3.39 -12.69 -5.56
N ILE A 185 2.36 -13.50 -5.71
CA ILE A 185 1.99 -14.14 -6.98
C ILE A 185 1.87 -13.13 -8.13
N PHE A 186 1.41 -11.91 -7.84
CA PHE A 186 1.26 -10.85 -8.85
C PHE A 186 2.58 -10.17 -9.25
N MET A 187 3.67 -10.36 -8.48
CA MET A 187 5.04 -9.98 -8.88
C MET A 187 5.80 -11.14 -9.53
N ARG A 188 5.19 -12.33 -9.64
CA ARG A 188 5.82 -13.58 -10.09
C ARG A 188 5.21 -14.12 -11.39
N LEU A 189 4.70 -13.24 -12.25
CA LEU A 189 3.96 -13.60 -13.47
C LEU A 189 4.79 -14.39 -14.51
N GLY A 190 6.12 -14.36 -14.39
CA GLY A 190 7.05 -15.17 -15.20
C GLY A 190 7.32 -16.58 -14.66
N ASN A 191 6.94 -16.88 -13.42
CA ASN A 191 7.20 -18.18 -12.81
C ASN A 191 6.35 -19.27 -13.47
N ALA A 192 6.95 -20.42 -13.78
CA ALA A 192 6.30 -21.51 -14.49
C ALA A 192 5.07 -22.07 -13.75
N THR A 193 5.17 -22.29 -12.44
CA THR A 193 4.06 -22.76 -11.59
C THR A 193 2.93 -21.74 -11.55
N VAL A 194 3.25 -20.46 -11.38
CA VAL A 194 2.26 -19.38 -11.38
C VAL A 194 1.51 -19.30 -12.71
N ARG A 195 2.23 -19.37 -13.85
CA ARG A 195 1.64 -19.36 -15.19
C ARG A 195 0.77 -20.59 -15.44
N GLN A 196 1.23 -21.77 -15.02
CA GLN A 196 0.45 -23.00 -15.12
C GLN A 196 -0.86 -22.90 -14.33
N ALA A 197 -0.79 -22.41 -13.09
CA ALA A 197 -1.96 -22.24 -12.23
C ALA A 197 -2.93 -21.16 -12.75
N ALA A 198 -2.43 -20.15 -13.46
CA ALA A 198 -3.25 -19.16 -14.15
C ALA A 198 -4.10 -19.81 -15.28
N GLY A 199 -3.67 -20.93 -15.85
CA GLY A 199 -4.43 -21.66 -16.87
C GLY A 199 -4.42 -20.98 -18.24
N VAL A 200 -3.36 -20.23 -18.54
CA VAL A 200 -3.18 -19.50 -19.81
C VAL A 200 -2.10 -20.19 -20.67
N SER A 201 -1.99 -19.82 -21.95
CA SER A 201 -0.95 -20.38 -22.83
C SER A 201 0.47 -20.03 -22.34
N ALA A 202 1.45 -20.86 -22.69
CA ALA A 202 2.83 -20.66 -22.28
C ALA A 202 3.41 -19.32 -22.81
N GLU A 203 2.88 -18.83 -23.93
CA GLU A 203 3.27 -17.60 -24.62
C GLU A 203 2.46 -16.37 -24.19
N ALA A 204 1.51 -16.51 -23.27
CA ALA A 204 0.66 -15.41 -22.81
C ALA A 204 1.47 -14.25 -22.22
N SER A 205 1.06 -13.01 -22.49
CA SER A 205 1.70 -11.84 -21.88
C SER A 205 1.49 -11.82 -20.36
N ALA A 206 2.35 -11.09 -19.63
CA ALA A 206 2.21 -10.91 -18.18
C ALA A 206 0.84 -10.31 -17.80
N SER A 207 0.33 -9.35 -18.58
CA SER A 207 -1.04 -8.82 -18.44
C SER A 207 -2.12 -9.91 -18.46
N VAL A 208 -2.04 -10.89 -19.38
CA VAL A 208 -3.04 -11.96 -19.47
C VAL A 208 -2.95 -12.90 -18.26
N VAL A 209 -1.73 -13.19 -17.79
CA VAL A 209 -1.52 -13.95 -16.55
C VAL A 209 -2.08 -13.20 -15.34
N MET A 210 -1.84 -11.88 -15.26
CA MET A 210 -2.35 -10.99 -14.22
C MET A 210 -3.88 -11.03 -14.15
N ASP A 211 -4.56 -10.87 -15.30
CA ASP A 211 -6.03 -10.90 -15.37
C ASP A 211 -6.58 -12.24 -14.88
N ALA A 212 -6.03 -13.35 -15.37
CA ALA A 212 -6.47 -14.69 -14.98
C ALA A 212 -6.27 -14.97 -13.48
N LEU A 213 -5.13 -14.56 -12.92
CA LEU A 213 -4.86 -14.70 -11.48
C LEU A 213 -5.77 -13.79 -10.65
N ARG A 214 -6.05 -12.59 -11.15
CA ARG A 214 -6.93 -11.65 -10.44
C ARG A 214 -8.36 -12.17 -10.40
N GLU A 215 -8.86 -12.72 -11.49
CA GLU A 215 -10.16 -13.38 -11.54
C GLU A 215 -10.22 -14.57 -10.57
N LYS A 216 -9.19 -15.41 -10.53
CA LYS A 216 -9.08 -16.50 -9.55
C LYS A 216 -9.12 -15.97 -8.12
N LYS A 217 -8.37 -14.91 -7.79
CA LYS A 217 -8.37 -14.30 -6.45
C LYS A 217 -9.73 -13.72 -6.08
N ASN A 218 -10.43 -13.08 -7.01
CA ASN A 218 -11.77 -12.51 -6.77
C ASN A 218 -12.80 -13.60 -6.41
N ASN A 219 -12.64 -14.80 -6.97
CA ASN A 219 -13.50 -15.95 -6.73
C ASN A 219 -13.00 -16.88 -5.61
N PHE A 220 -11.82 -16.61 -5.05
CA PHE A 220 -11.25 -17.41 -3.98
C PHE A 220 -12.09 -17.27 -2.69
N ARG A 221 -12.32 -18.40 -2.04
CA ARG A 221 -13.05 -18.53 -0.78
C ARG A 221 -12.18 -19.38 0.14
N GLY A 222 -11.15 -18.76 0.73
CA GLY A 222 -10.21 -19.40 1.64
C GLY A 222 -9.87 -18.48 2.79
#